data_AF-G8TP45-F1
#
_entry.id   AF-G8TP45-F1
#
_cell.length_a   1.000
_cell.length_b   1.000
_cell.length_c   1.000
_cell.angle_alpha   90.00
_cell.angle_beta   90.00
_cell.angle_gamma   90.00
#
_symmetry.space_group_name_H-M   'P 1'
#
loop_
_entity.id
_entity.type
_entity.pdbx_description
1 polymer ?
#
loop_
_entity_poly.entity_id
_entity_poly.type
_entity_poly.pdbx_seq_one_letter_code
_entity_poly.pdbx_strand_id
1 'polypeptide(L)'
;MAHPNIALVEGLRKAVAGLVNGNYYAWGHHGACNCGHLLQATTNLTKEEIVTYAHTGNGEWTELAQETCSVSDAPINLLLKKLQDLGLTPTDIHNLEYLEDRDVLNRLPGGFRWLKRNVREHVVLYFETMATMLEEKLLNDIEINYSALFNSSLHPPGLRFPYTHSDLFYSSSKWYKIQSKLPVPNKI
;
A
#
# COMPACT_ATOMS: atom_id res chain seq x y z
N MET A 1 -12.00 5.93 -7.22
CA MET A 1 -10.93 4.95 -6.94
C MET A 1 -9.62 5.68 -6.95
N ALA A 2 -8.87 5.52 -5.87
CA ALA A 2 -7.61 6.21 -5.65
C ALA A 2 -6.60 5.90 -6.76
N HIS A 3 -5.77 6.88 -7.10
CA HIS A 3 -4.64 6.71 -8.00
C HIS A 3 -3.54 5.94 -7.27
N PRO A 4 -3.25 4.67 -7.65
CA PRO A 4 -2.24 3.88 -6.97
C PRO A 4 -0.87 4.55 -7.09
N ASN A 5 -0.19 4.73 -5.97
CA ASN A 5 1.18 5.23 -5.93
C ASN A 5 1.87 4.79 -4.63
N ILE A 6 3.20 4.78 -4.64
CA ILE A 6 4.01 4.29 -3.52
C ILE A 6 3.76 5.12 -2.24
N ALA A 7 3.65 6.44 -2.35
CA ALA A 7 3.46 7.30 -1.18
C ALA A 7 2.13 7.03 -0.45
N LEU A 8 1.05 6.75 -1.19
CA LEU A 8 -0.23 6.36 -0.60
C LEU A 8 -0.15 4.99 0.10
N VAL A 9 0.48 4.01 -0.54
CA VAL A 9 0.67 2.65 0.04
C VAL A 9 1.49 2.73 1.32
N GLU A 10 2.63 3.42 1.29
CA GLU A 10 3.48 3.63 2.46
C GLU A 10 2.76 4.42 3.57
N GLY A 11 1.99 5.44 3.19
CA GLY A 11 1.18 6.23 4.10
C GLY A 11 0.16 5.40 4.87
N LEU A 12 -0.58 4.53 4.16
CA LEU A 12 -1.54 3.59 4.76
C LEU A 12 -0.83 2.63 5.72
N ARG A 13 0.29 2.01 5.30
CA ARG A 13 1.05 1.08 6.16
C ARG A 13 1.63 1.77 7.40
N LYS A 14 2.12 3.01 7.27
CA LYS A 14 2.62 3.80 8.40
C LYS A 14 1.49 4.19 9.36
N ALA A 15 0.31 4.54 8.85
CA ALA A 15 -0.87 4.78 9.69
C ALA A 15 -1.27 3.51 10.47
N VAL A 16 -1.28 2.35 9.81
CA VAL A 16 -1.50 1.05 10.46
C VAL A 16 -0.49 0.80 11.57
N ALA A 17 0.80 0.96 11.29
CA ALA A 17 1.86 0.76 12.29
C ALA A 17 1.63 1.65 13.53
N GLY A 18 1.25 2.91 13.34
CA GLY A 18 0.90 3.81 14.44
C GLY A 18 -0.31 3.33 15.26
N LEU A 19 -1.39 2.91 14.59
CA LEU A 19 -2.60 2.39 15.25
C LEU A 19 -2.33 1.11 16.05
N VAL A 20 -1.55 0.18 15.48
CA VAL A 20 -1.13 -1.06 16.15
C VAL A 20 -0.26 -0.75 17.36
N ASN A 21 0.63 0.23 17.26
CA ASN A 21 1.50 0.68 18.36
C ASN A 21 0.78 1.50 19.44
N GLY A 22 -0.55 1.65 19.36
CA GLY A 22 -1.35 2.25 20.42
C GLY A 22 -1.56 3.76 20.29
N ASN A 23 -1.39 4.33 19.09
CA ASN A 23 -1.83 5.71 18.86
C ASN A 23 -3.30 5.87 19.25
N TYR A 24 -3.60 6.97 19.94
CA TYR A 24 -4.97 7.30 20.32
C TYR A 24 -5.85 7.37 19.08
N TYR A 25 -7.00 6.70 19.16
CA TYR A 25 -7.95 6.58 18.07
C TYR A 25 -9.36 6.89 18.59
N ALA A 26 -10.06 7.78 17.90
CA ALA A 26 -11.47 8.07 18.13
C ALA A 26 -12.07 8.65 16.85
N TRP A 27 -13.11 7.97 16.31
CA TRP A 27 -13.69 8.38 15.04
C TRP A 27 -14.24 9.83 15.06
N GLY A 28 -14.88 10.25 16.15
CA GLY A 28 -15.38 11.63 16.32
C GLY A 28 -14.31 12.69 16.62
N HIS A 29 -13.02 12.34 16.56
CA HIS A 29 -11.92 13.28 16.79
C HIS A 29 -11.15 13.46 15.48
N HIS A 30 -11.32 14.61 14.79
CA HIS A 30 -10.76 14.87 13.45
C HIS A 30 -9.26 14.57 13.29
N GLY A 31 -8.45 14.79 14.32
CA GLY A 31 -7.03 14.46 14.31
C GLY A 31 -6.68 12.99 14.60
N ALA A 32 -7.64 12.17 15.01
CA ALA A 32 -7.46 10.78 15.45
C ALA A 32 -8.54 9.84 14.88
N CYS A 33 -9.25 10.28 13.84
CA CYS A 33 -10.14 9.49 13.03
C CYS A 33 -9.35 8.79 11.90
N ASN A 34 -10.04 8.13 10.98
CA ASN A 34 -9.38 7.33 9.94
C ASN A 34 -8.54 8.22 9.01
N CYS A 35 -9.13 9.29 8.46
CA CYS A 35 -8.40 10.27 7.64
C CYS A 35 -7.32 11.01 8.44
N GLY A 36 -7.60 11.33 9.72
CA GLY A 36 -6.65 11.98 10.62
C GLY A 36 -5.38 11.16 10.85
N HIS A 37 -5.49 9.84 10.95
CA HIS A 37 -4.32 8.96 11.05
C HIS A 37 -3.50 8.91 9.76
N LEU A 38 -4.15 8.90 8.60
CA LEU A 38 -3.44 8.95 7.32
C LEU A 38 -2.71 10.30 7.14
N LEU A 39 -3.33 11.41 7.55
CA LEU A 39 -2.70 12.73 7.56
C LEU A 39 -1.47 12.76 8.47
N GLN A 40 -1.57 12.26 9.70
CA GLN A 40 -0.40 12.16 10.60
C GLN A 40 0.72 11.29 10.02
N ALA A 41 0.37 10.22 9.29
CA ALA A 41 1.35 9.32 8.71
C ALA A 41 2.09 9.93 7.52
N THR A 42 1.40 10.73 6.71
CA THR A 42 1.91 11.27 5.43
C THR A 42 2.36 12.72 5.49
N THR A 43 2.19 13.36 6.64
CA THR A 43 2.58 14.75 6.86
C THR A 43 3.35 14.88 8.19
N ASN A 44 3.77 16.10 8.53
CA ASN A 44 4.34 16.41 9.83
C ASN A 44 3.30 16.98 10.81
N LEU A 45 2.01 16.90 10.48
CA LEU A 45 0.94 17.43 11.33
C LEU A 45 0.65 16.50 12.49
N THR A 46 0.55 17.08 13.68
CA THR A 46 0.05 16.44 14.89
C THR A 46 -1.47 16.33 14.85
N LYS A 47 -2.04 15.45 15.68
CA LYS A 47 -3.50 15.36 15.83
C LYS A 47 -4.12 16.68 16.30
N GLU A 48 -3.43 17.44 17.15
CA GLU A 48 -3.88 18.74 17.65
C GLU A 48 -3.93 19.80 16.53
N GLU A 49 -2.90 19.85 15.68
CA GLU A 49 -2.88 20.73 14.51
C GLU A 49 -3.98 20.36 13.51
N ILE A 50 -4.19 19.06 13.26
CA ILE A 50 -5.27 18.58 12.38
C ILE A 50 -6.65 18.99 12.92
N VAL A 51 -6.88 18.83 14.23
CA VAL A 51 -8.14 19.28 14.85
C VAL A 51 -8.33 20.79 14.69
N THR A 52 -7.27 21.57 14.89
CA THR A 52 -7.31 23.03 14.74
C THR A 52 -7.67 23.43 13.31
N TYR A 53 -7.10 22.76 12.31
CA TYR A 53 -7.45 22.98 10.91
C TYR A 53 -8.85 22.48 10.53
N ALA A 54 -9.35 21.42 11.17
CA ALA A 54 -10.68 20.88 10.91
C ALA A 54 -11.80 21.74 11.52
N HIS A 55 -11.58 22.33 12.70
CA HIS A 55 -12.56 23.18 13.40
C HIS A 55 -12.95 24.47 12.66
N THR A 56 -12.26 24.82 11.56
CA THR A 56 -12.65 25.96 10.74
C THR A 56 -13.73 25.62 9.71
N GLY A 57 -14.15 24.36 9.61
CA GLY A 57 -15.32 23.93 8.85
C GLY A 57 -16.45 23.46 9.78
N ASN A 58 -17.71 23.59 9.34
CA ASN A 58 -18.86 22.98 10.02
C ASN A 58 -19.18 21.61 9.39
N GLY A 59 -19.27 20.55 10.21
CA GLY A 59 -19.75 19.23 9.75
C GLY A 59 -18.79 18.07 9.97
N GLU A 60 -19.21 16.86 9.59
CA GLU A 60 -18.34 15.68 9.44
C GLU A 60 -17.55 15.80 8.12
N TRP A 61 -16.41 15.10 7.96
CA TRP A 61 -15.57 15.15 6.74
C TRP A 61 -16.34 15.06 5.42
N THR A 62 -17.45 14.31 5.40
CA THR A 62 -18.35 14.14 4.25
C THR A 62 -19.05 15.42 3.82
N GLU A 63 -19.53 16.20 4.78
CA GLU A 63 -20.19 17.48 4.52
C GLU A 63 -19.14 18.48 3.99
N LEU A 64 -17.95 18.46 4.59
CA LEU A 64 -16.85 19.36 4.25
C LEU A 64 -16.19 19.06 2.89
N ALA A 65 -16.17 17.79 2.47
CA ALA A 65 -15.65 17.39 1.16
C ALA A 65 -16.63 17.66 0.00
N GLN A 66 -17.92 17.84 0.29
CA GLN A 66 -18.96 18.14 -0.71
C GLN A 66 -19.26 19.64 -0.81
N GLU A 67 -19.15 20.38 0.29
CA GLU A 67 -19.58 21.79 0.40
C GLU A 67 -18.46 22.82 0.17
N THR A 68 -17.43 22.51 -0.62
CA THR A 68 -16.30 23.44 -0.77
C THR A 68 -16.67 24.72 -1.53
N CYS A 69 -17.12 25.74 -0.79
CA CYS A 69 -17.35 27.10 -1.27
C CYS A 69 -16.10 27.96 -1.03
N SER A 70 -15.70 28.74 -2.05
CA SER A 70 -14.37 29.33 -2.19
C SER A 70 -13.98 30.46 -1.22
N VAL A 71 -14.74 30.74 -0.15
CA VAL A 71 -14.60 32.02 0.58
C VAL A 71 -14.28 31.92 2.09
N SER A 72 -14.41 30.76 2.78
CA SER A 72 -14.13 30.71 4.24
C SER A 72 -13.33 29.52 4.78
N ASP A 73 -13.22 28.39 4.07
CA ASP A 73 -12.80 27.11 4.70
C ASP A 73 -11.33 26.73 4.41
N ALA A 74 -10.46 27.73 4.21
CA ALA A 74 -9.07 27.54 3.80
C ALA A 74 -8.28 26.48 4.62
N PRO A 75 -8.45 26.36 5.96
CA PRO A 75 -7.64 25.43 6.75
C PRO A 75 -8.06 23.95 6.61
N ILE A 76 -9.35 23.63 6.46
CA ILE A 76 -9.76 22.24 6.19
C ILE A 76 -9.52 21.85 4.73
N ASN A 77 -9.67 22.80 3.81
CA ASN A 77 -9.32 22.59 2.40
C ASN A 77 -7.86 22.20 2.22
N LEU A 78 -6.97 22.70 3.08
CA LEU A 78 -5.57 22.26 3.11
C LEU A 78 -5.43 20.77 3.45
N LEU A 79 -6.21 20.25 4.41
CA LEU A 79 -6.18 18.84 4.79
C LEU A 79 -6.75 17.95 3.67
N LEU A 80 -7.88 18.33 3.10
CA LEU A 80 -8.48 17.64 1.95
C LEU A 80 -7.53 17.65 0.74
N LYS A 81 -6.87 18.79 0.48
CA LYS A 81 -5.89 18.91 -0.60
C LYS A 81 -4.69 17.99 -0.36
N LYS A 82 -4.17 17.88 0.87
CA LYS A 82 -3.09 16.94 1.21
C LYS A 82 -3.47 15.48 0.94
N LEU A 83 -4.69 15.07 1.29
CA LEU A 83 -5.20 13.73 0.97
C LEU A 83 -5.37 13.52 -0.53
N GLN A 84 -5.85 14.53 -1.26
CA GLN A 84 -5.98 14.47 -2.71
C GLN A 84 -4.62 14.43 -3.43
N ASP A 85 -3.64 15.18 -2.96
CA ASP A 85 -2.27 15.17 -3.49
C ASP A 85 -1.57 13.84 -3.21
N LEU A 86 -1.99 13.11 -2.18
CA LEU A 86 -1.58 11.73 -1.93
C LEU A 86 -2.19 10.74 -2.95
N GLY A 87 -3.17 11.16 -3.74
CA GLY A 87 -3.82 10.36 -4.79
C GLY A 87 -5.23 9.86 -4.44
N LEU A 88 -5.83 10.32 -3.35
CA LEU A 88 -7.22 10.00 -3.02
C LEU A 88 -8.20 10.92 -3.76
N THR A 89 -9.26 10.37 -4.33
CA THR A 89 -10.40 11.19 -4.78
C THR A 89 -11.29 11.56 -3.59
N PRO A 90 -12.18 12.56 -3.70
CA PRO A 90 -13.15 12.86 -2.66
C PRO A 90 -13.98 11.64 -2.21
N THR A 91 -14.35 10.78 -3.15
CA THR A 91 -15.03 9.50 -2.85
C THR A 91 -14.15 8.55 -2.04
N ASP A 92 -12.86 8.46 -2.36
CA ASP A 92 -11.96 7.59 -1.59
C ASP A 92 -11.74 8.11 -0.16
N ILE A 93 -11.68 9.44 0.02
CA ILE A 93 -11.61 10.07 1.35
C ILE A 93 -12.85 9.70 2.17
N HIS A 94 -14.04 9.82 1.58
CA HIS A 94 -15.29 9.39 2.23
C HIS A 94 -15.26 7.90 2.58
N ASN A 95 -14.92 7.05 1.61
CA ASN A 95 -14.88 5.61 1.82
C ASN A 95 -13.87 5.22 2.91
N LEU A 96 -12.73 5.90 2.99
CA LEU A 96 -11.70 5.69 4.00
C LEU A 96 -12.17 6.15 5.39
N GLU A 97 -12.94 7.23 5.46
CA GLU A 97 -13.52 7.71 6.72
C GLU A 97 -14.61 6.79 7.26
N TYR A 98 -15.42 6.17 6.39
CA TYR A 98 -16.55 5.32 6.79
C TYR A 98 -16.27 3.81 6.67
N LEU A 99 -15.13 3.42 6.10
CA LEU A 99 -14.73 2.03 5.83
C LEU A 99 -15.70 1.30 4.89
N GLU A 100 -16.05 1.93 3.75
CA GLU A 100 -17.15 1.47 2.89
C GLU A 100 -16.81 1.23 1.42
N ASP A 101 -15.53 1.36 1.02
CA ASP A 101 -15.14 1.03 -0.36
C ASP A 101 -15.41 -0.45 -0.65
N ARG A 102 -16.30 -0.72 -1.61
CA ARG A 102 -16.75 -2.08 -1.92
C ARG A 102 -15.62 -2.95 -2.45
N ASP A 103 -14.65 -2.40 -3.17
CA ASP A 103 -13.50 -3.17 -3.68
C ASP A 103 -12.58 -3.58 -2.53
N VAL A 104 -12.35 -2.67 -1.57
CA VAL A 104 -11.59 -3.00 -0.34
C VAL A 104 -12.36 -4.04 0.49
N LEU A 105 -13.65 -3.84 0.72
CA LEU A 105 -14.46 -4.73 1.54
C LEU A 105 -14.56 -6.15 0.94
N ASN A 106 -14.65 -6.27 -0.38
CA ASN A 106 -14.67 -7.58 -1.06
C ASN A 106 -13.35 -8.35 -0.92
N ARG A 107 -12.24 -7.64 -0.67
CA ARG A 107 -10.89 -8.20 -0.53
C ARG A 107 -10.51 -8.51 0.92
N LEU A 108 -11.39 -8.25 1.88
CA LEU A 108 -11.10 -8.56 3.28
C LEU A 108 -10.82 -10.06 3.46
N PRO A 109 -9.89 -10.44 4.36
CA PRO A 109 -9.69 -11.84 4.74
C PRO A 109 -11.01 -12.47 5.19
N GLY A 110 -11.38 -13.62 4.62
CA GLY A 110 -12.67 -14.27 4.88
C GLY A 110 -13.85 -13.73 4.04
N GLY A 111 -13.59 -12.82 3.11
CA GLY A 111 -14.59 -12.26 2.19
C GLY A 111 -15.33 -11.05 2.73
N PHE A 112 -16.30 -10.59 1.94
CA PHE A 112 -17.05 -9.36 2.16
C PHE A 112 -17.75 -9.34 3.52
N ARG A 113 -17.54 -8.25 4.27
CA ARG A 113 -18.31 -7.88 5.46
C ARG A 113 -18.24 -6.38 5.69
N TRP A 114 -19.21 -5.83 6.40
CA TRP A 114 -19.16 -4.44 6.84
C TRP A 114 -18.25 -4.28 8.04
N LEU A 115 -17.44 -3.22 8.00
CA LEU A 115 -16.57 -2.82 9.09
C LEU A 115 -17.25 -1.73 9.94
N LYS A 116 -16.63 -1.41 11.07
CA LYS A 116 -17.14 -0.47 12.06
C LYS A 116 -16.12 0.64 12.17
N ARG A 117 -16.48 1.82 11.67
CA ARG A 117 -15.60 3.00 11.61
C ARG A 117 -15.18 3.57 12.94
N ASN A 118 -15.65 3.05 14.08
CA ASN A 118 -15.19 3.43 15.42
C ASN A 118 -14.59 2.22 16.17
N VAL A 119 -14.04 1.26 15.41
CA VAL A 119 -13.28 0.12 15.94
C VAL A 119 -11.91 0.15 15.28
N ARG A 120 -10.88 0.44 16.07
CA ARG A 120 -9.50 0.61 15.61
C ARG A 120 -9.03 -0.59 14.79
N GLU A 121 -9.33 -1.80 15.23
CA GLU A 121 -8.92 -3.05 14.59
C GLU A 121 -9.55 -3.20 13.19
N HIS A 122 -10.75 -2.64 12.99
CA HIS A 122 -11.40 -2.61 11.69
C HIS A 122 -10.72 -1.59 10.75
N VAL A 123 -10.28 -0.44 11.26
CA VAL A 123 -9.50 0.53 10.47
C VAL A 123 -8.18 -0.07 10.03
N VAL A 124 -7.45 -0.70 10.96
CA VAL A 124 -6.19 -1.42 10.67
C VAL A 124 -6.40 -2.43 9.55
N LEU A 125 -7.42 -3.27 9.67
CA LEU A 125 -7.74 -4.27 8.67
C LEU A 125 -8.07 -3.66 7.29
N TYR A 126 -8.87 -2.59 7.28
CA TYR A 126 -9.23 -1.90 6.05
C TYR A 126 -8.01 -1.27 5.37
N PHE A 127 -7.16 -0.59 6.14
CA PHE A 127 -5.97 0.10 5.62
C PHE A 127 -4.95 -0.90 5.06
N GLU A 128 -4.70 -2.02 5.74
CA GLU A 128 -3.84 -3.09 5.20
C GLU A 128 -4.40 -3.70 3.92
N THR A 129 -5.72 -3.93 3.88
CA THR A 129 -6.40 -4.48 2.70
C THR A 129 -6.32 -3.50 1.52
N MET A 130 -6.56 -2.21 1.77
CA MET A 130 -6.46 -1.16 0.76
C MET A 130 -5.03 -0.98 0.27
N ALA A 131 -4.03 -0.98 1.17
CA ALA A 131 -2.62 -0.87 0.82
C ALA A 131 -2.18 -2.03 -0.08
N THR A 132 -2.55 -3.26 0.29
CA THR A 132 -2.27 -4.47 -0.52
C THR A 132 -2.94 -4.39 -1.88
N MET A 133 -4.22 -3.98 -1.95
CA MET A 133 -4.93 -3.80 -3.23
C MET A 133 -4.26 -2.77 -4.14
N LEU A 134 -3.78 -1.66 -3.59
CA LEU A 134 -3.10 -0.61 -4.36
C LEU A 134 -1.71 -1.06 -4.82
N GLU A 135 -0.98 -1.78 -3.97
CA GLU A 135 0.32 -2.39 -4.29
C GLU A 135 0.21 -3.40 -5.44
N GLU A 136 -0.80 -4.28 -5.41
CA GLU A 136 -1.09 -5.20 -6.51
C GLU A 136 -1.38 -4.47 -7.83
N LYS A 137 -2.14 -3.36 -7.78
CA LYS A 137 -2.41 -2.54 -8.97
C LYS A 137 -1.12 -1.97 -9.54
N LEU A 138 -0.25 -1.43 -8.69
CA LEU A 138 1.06 -0.92 -9.10
C LEU A 138 1.92 -2.01 -9.76
N LEU A 139 1.96 -3.20 -9.19
CA LEU A 139 2.74 -4.32 -9.73
C LEU A 139 2.24 -4.77 -11.11
N ASN A 140 0.93 -4.73 -11.34
CA ASN A 140 0.35 -5.10 -12.63
C ASN A 140 0.66 -4.09 -13.74
N ASP A 141 0.93 -2.83 -13.39
CA ASP A 141 1.29 -1.77 -14.34
C ASP A 141 2.79 -1.74 -14.67
N ILE A 142 3.62 -2.56 -14.02
CA ILE A 142 5.06 -2.64 -14.30
C ILE A 142 5.31 -3.55 -15.50
N GLU A 143 5.70 -2.95 -16.62
CA GLU A 143 6.24 -3.69 -17.77
C GLU A 143 7.72 -4.03 -17.54
N ILE A 144 8.02 -5.32 -17.34
CA ILE A 144 9.40 -5.79 -17.21
C ILE A 144 9.96 -6.08 -18.61
N ASN A 145 10.94 -5.28 -19.04
CA ASN A 145 11.71 -5.60 -20.24
C ASN A 145 12.79 -6.66 -19.94
N TYR A 146 12.39 -7.92 -20.01
CA TYR A 146 13.30 -9.05 -19.80
C TYR A 146 14.48 -9.04 -20.78
N SER A 147 14.29 -8.60 -22.02
CA SER A 147 15.38 -8.57 -23.00
C SER A 147 16.50 -7.58 -22.60
N ALA A 148 16.16 -6.46 -21.98
CA ALA A 148 17.14 -5.51 -21.45
C ALA A 148 17.92 -6.06 -20.26
N LEU A 149 17.28 -6.90 -19.43
CA LEU A 149 17.93 -7.56 -18.29
C LEU A 149 18.96 -8.60 -18.75
N PHE A 150 18.66 -9.38 -19.79
CA PHE A 150 19.55 -10.43 -20.32
C PHE A 150 20.59 -9.94 -21.35
N ASN A 151 20.39 -8.79 -21.99
CA ASN A 151 21.37 -8.18 -22.90
C ASN A 151 22.56 -7.51 -22.17
N SER A 152 22.52 -7.42 -20.84
CA SER A 152 23.70 -7.07 -20.02
C SER A 152 24.66 -8.25 -19.86
N SER A 153 24.98 -8.93 -20.96
CA SER A 153 26.18 -9.76 -21.04
C SER A 153 27.39 -8.84 -20.99
N LEU A 154 27.81 -8.47 -19.79
CA LEU A 154 29.21 -8.11 -19.54
C LEU A 154 30.03 -9.29 -20.06
N HIS A 155 30.55 -9.19 -21.29
CA HIS A 155 31.78 -9.87 -21.61
C HIS A 155 32.85 -9.17 -20.77
N PRO A 156 33.41 -9.80 -19.72
CA PRO A 156 34.67 -9.30 -19.19
C PRO A 156 35.67 -9.32 -20.36
N PRO A 157 36.32 -8.19 -20.69
CA PRO A 157 37.35 -8.22 -21.72
C PRO A 157 38.47 -9.13 -21.23
N GLY A 158 38.65 -10.29 -21.88
CA GLY A 158 39.91 -11.02 -21.86
C GLY A 158 40.05 -12.25 -20.95
N LEU A 159 38.99 -13.01 -20.66
CA LEU A 159 39.19 -14.40 -20.22
C LEU A 159 39.22 -15.34 -21.43
N ARG A 160 40.41 -15.52 -22.01
CA ARG A 160 40.70 -16.70 -22.85
C ARG A 160 40.56 -17.94 -21.98
N PHE A 161 39.44 -18.65 -22.10
CA PHE A 161 39.38 -20.04 -21.65
C PHE A 161 40.17 -20.91 -22.63
N PRO A 162 41.11 -21.75 -22.17
CA PRO A 162 42.03 -22.49 -23.05
C PRO A 162 41.42 -23.80 -23.56
N TYR A 163 40.12 -23.86 -23.85
CA TYR A 163 39.49 -25.10 -24.32
C TYR A 163 38.77 -24.87 -25.64
N THR A 164 39.31 -25.49 -26.69
CA THR A 164 38.69 -25.60 -28.00
C THR A 164 37.47 -26.50 -27.96
N HIS A 165 36.55 -26.29 -28.91
CA HIS A 165 35.19 -26.79 -29.00
C HIS A 165 35.02 -28.34 -29.16
N SER A 166 35.98 -29.14 -28.71
CA SER A 166 35.98 -30.60 -28.82
C SER A 166 35.69 -31.36 -27.50
N ASP A 167 35.69 -30.69 -26.34
CA ASP A 167 35.61 -31.40 -25.05
C ASP A 167 34.22 -31.40 -24.37
N LEU A 168 33.19 -30.85 -25.01
CA LEU A 168 31.83 -30.79 -24.44
C LEU A 168 30.96 -32.02 -24.71
N PHE A 169 31.49 -33.06 -25.37
CA PHE A 169 30.81 -34.35 -25.50
C PHE A 169 31.30 -35.39 -24.48
N TYR A 170 31.49 -35.02 -23.22
CA TYR A 170 31.67 -36.02 -22.16
C TYR A 170 31.24 -35.55 -20.76
N SER A 171 29.99 -35.11 -20.58
CA SER A 171 29.43 -35.05 -19.21
C SER A 171 27.89 -35.00 -19.12
N SER A 172 27.16 -35.75 -19.95
CA SER A 172 25.72 -35.98 -19.70
C SER A 172 25.43 -37.20 -18.82
N SER A 173 26.42 -38.07 -18.57
CA SER A 173 26.23 -39.35 -17.86
C SER A 173 26.52 -39.31 -16.35
N LYS A 174 27.06 -38.21 -15.82
CA LYS A 174 27.37 -38.09 -14.37
C LYS A 174 26.30 -37.38 -13.54
N TRP A 175 25.44 -36.55 -14.16
CA TRP A 175 24.36 -35.86 -13.45
C TRP A 175 23.18 -36.79 -13.11
N TYR A 176 22.96 -37.85 -13.89
CA TYR A 176 21.90 -38.82 -13.62
C TYR A 176 22.17 -39.75 -12.43
N LYS A 177 23.40 -39.81 -11.91
CA LYS A 177 23.75 -40.64 -10.73
C LYS A 177 23.63 -39.93 -9.39
N ILE A 178 23.32 -38.64 -9.35
CA ILE A 178 23.21 -37.87 -8.11
C ILE A 178 21.75 -37.73 -7.64
N GLN A 179 20.76 -37.92 -8.52
CA GLN A 179 19.34 -37.88 -8.15
C GLN A 179 18.80 -39.17 -7.47
N SER A 180 19.58 -40.25 -7.37
CA SER A 180 19.15 -41.52 -6.75
C SER A 180 19.51 -41.67 -5.26
N LYS A 181 19.94 -40.59 -4.58
CA LYS A 181 20.34 -40.62 -3.15
C LYS A 181 19.68 -39.56 -2.27
N LEU A 182 18.47 -39.09 -2.61
CA LEU A 182 17.68 -38.27 -1.68
C LEU A 182 16.66 -39.16 -0.94
N PRO A 183 16.66 -39.18 0.41
CA PRO A 183 15.69 -39.97 1.16
C PRO A 183 14.28 -39.38 1.03
N VAL A 184 13.31 -40.28 0.82
CA VAL A 184 11.87 -39.99 0.75
C VAL A 184 11.38 -39.60 2.17
N PRO A 185 10.59 -38.53 2.36
CA PRO A 185 10.02 -38.23 3.66
C PRO A 185 8.92 -39.25 3.99
N ASN A 186 8.99 -39.84 5.19
CA ASN A 186 7.96 -40.72 5.72
C ASN A 186 6.61 -39.98 5.81
N LYS A 187 5.56 -40.62 5.30
CA LYS A 187 4.17 -40.24 5.54
C LYS A 187 3.82 -40.47 7.02
N ILE A 188 3.29 -39.44 7.67
CA ILE A 188 2.36 -39.55 8.80
C ILE A 188 1.08 -38.85 8.35
#